data_AF-A0A2H0WG98-F1
#
_entry.id   AF-A0A2H0WG98-F1
#
_cell.length_a   1.000
_cell.length_b   1.000
_cell.length_c   1.000
_cell.angle_alpha   90.00
_cell.angle_beta   90.00
_cell.angle_gamma   90.00
#
_symmetry.space_group_name_H-M   'P 1'
#
loop_
_entity.id
_entity.type
_entity.pdbx_description
1 polymer ?
#
loop_
_entity_poly.entity_id
_entity_poly.type
_entity_poly.pdbx_seq_one_letter_code
_entity_poly.pdbx_strand_id
1 'polypeptide(L)'
;EVKVPRDLVIEGNMTLQQNTNWNIYHRVYFPKNTTLTTMGYQLIIQTDEIIAQGGKLQTFPPGSTSGTNGRSGGSITLLAATASGELQVELRGQKGGEGPTAPCIINIDPNFGRHGPPPFRTVQTVRTNMTLNQVPQVGFDGGDTGQLSVELRQEHSLKIKTAFEPGTGGIGGLLAEACKIPRSARGPVGSPGEKQTSCLRDIHGVTCE
;
A
#
# COMPACT_ATOMS: atom_id res chain seq x y z
N GLU A 1 -22.26 28.26 -35.76
CA GLU A 1 -22.76 27.33 -34.73
C GLU A 1 -22.22 27.79 -33.38
N VAL A 2 -23.08 28.10 -32.40
CA VAL A 2 -22.64 28.53 -31.06
C VAL A 2 -22.32 27.28 -30.26
N LYS A 3 -21.03 26.97 -30.11
CA LYS A 3 -20.58 25.83 -29.30
C LYS A 3 -20.76 26.17 -27.83
N VAL A 4 -21.79 25.62 -27.21
CA VAL A 4 -22.04 25.79 -25.77
C VAL A 4 -20.87 25.15 -24.99
N PRO A 5 -20.18 25.89 -24.11
CA PRO A 5 -19.10 25.33 -23.33
C PRO A 5 -19.61 24.20 -22.44
N ARG A 6 -18.85 23.10 -22.39
CA ARG A 6 -19.15 21.96 -21.51
C ARG A 6 -18.42 22.12 -20.20
N ASP A 7 -19.16 22.05 -19.11
CA ASP A 7 -18.61 22.04 -17.76
C ASP A 7 -18.62 20.61 -17.20
N LEU A 8 -17.61 20.29 -16.39
CA LEU A 8 -17.61 19.09 -15.56
C LEU A 8 -17.78 19.52 -14.10
N VAL A 9 -18.78 18.95 -13.44
CA VAL A 9 -18.97 19.11 -12.01
C VAL A 9 -18.72 17.76 -11.35
N ILE A 10 -17.78 17.71 -10.41
CA ILE A 10 -17.57 16.52 -9.60
C ILE A 10 -18.69 16.46 -8.57
N GLU A 11 -19.52 15.42 -8.62
CA GLU A 11 -20.65 15.24 -7.71
C GLU A 11 -20.43 14.06 -6.77
N GLY A 12 -20.74 14.25 -5.48
CA GLY A 12 -20.62 13.21 -4.46
C GLY A 12 -19.26 12.53 -4.45
N ASN A 13 -19.26 11.20 -4.51
CA ASN A 13 -18.06 10.37 -4.60
C ASN A 13 -17.94 9.78 -6.00
N MET A 14 -17.02 10.32 -6.80
CA MET A 14 -16.70 9.82 -8.14
C MET A 14 -15.42 8.98 -8.07
N THR A 15 -15.41 7.82 -8.74
CA THR A 15 -14.24 6.95 -8.82
C THR A 15 -13.90 6.64 -10.27
N LEU A 16 -12.67 6.91 -10.67
CA LEU A 16 -12.18 6.57 -12.00
C LEU A 16 -12.08 5.06 -12.16
N GLN A 17 -12.46 4.58 -13.34
CA GLN A 17 -12.36 3.16 -13.70
C GLN A 17 -11.19 2.87 -14.65
N GLN A 18 -10.57 3.91 -15.20
CA GLN A 18 -9.46 3.82 -16.15
C GLN A 18 -8.70 5.15 -16.21
N ASN A 19 -7.53 5.13 -16.85
CA ASN A 19 -6.79 6.34 -17.21
C ASN A 19 -7.70 7.30 -17.99
N THR A 20 -7.69 8.56 -17.60
CA THR A 20 -8.67 9.54 -18.07
C THR A 20 -7.99 10.85 -18.42
N ASN A 21 -8.32 11.38 -19.60
CA ASN A 21 -7.94 12.72 -20.04
C ASN A 21 -9.19 13.56 -20.28
N TRP A 22 -9.39 14.58 -19.45
CA TRP A 22 -10.48 15.54 -19.52
C TRP A 22 -10.00 16.82 -20.19
N ASN A 23 -9.96 16.81 -21.52
CA ASN A 23 -9.56 17.95 -22.35
C ASN A 23 -10.73 18.59 -23.14
N ILE A 24 -11.95 18.07 -22.97
CA ILE A 24 -13.15 18.53 -23.69
C ILE A 24 -13.99 19.54 -22.88
N TYR A 25 -13.63 19.75 -21.61
CA TYR A 25 -14.36 20.63 -20.70
C TYR A 25 -13.68 21.99 -20.62
N HIS A 26 -14.48 23.05 -20.68
CA HIS A 26 -13.99 24.42 -20.50
C HIS A 26 -13.76 24.76 -19.03
N ARG A 27 -14.58 24.19 -18.14
CA ARG A 27 -14.47 24.39 -16.69
C ARG A 27 -14.64 23.09 -15.94
N VAL A 28 -13.87 22.93 -14.87
CA VAL A 28 -14.01 21.81 -13.93
C VAL A 28 -14.24 22.34 -12.52
N TYR A 29 -15.35 21.91 -11.92
CA TYR A 29 -15.75 22.29 -10.57
C TYR A 29 -15.46 21.16 -9.58
N PHE A 30 -14.83 21.52 -8.47
CA PHE A 30 -14.68 20.69 -7.28
C PHE A 30 -15.47 21.30 -6.11
N PRO A 31 -16.80 21.06 -6.03
CA PRO A 31 -17.63 21.60 -4.96
C PRO A 31 -17.20 21.11 -3.58
N LYS A 32 -17.70 21.76 -2.54
CA LYS A 32 -17.49 21.31 -1.16
C LYS A 32 -18.07 19.90 -0.95
N ASN A 33 -17.42 19.10 -0.11
CA ASN A 33 -17.85 17.73 0.26
C ASN A 33 -17.90 16.72 -0.90
N THR A 34 -17.19 16.98 -2.00
CA THR A 34 -17.06 16.03 -3.11
C THR A 34 -15.70 15.36 -3.08
N THR A 35 -15.63 14.13 -3.57
CA THR A 35 -14.37 13.39 -3.67
C THR A 35 -14.26 12.73 -5.05
N LEU A 36 -13.18 13.03 -5.76
CA LEU A 36 -12.74 12.27 -6.94
C LEU A 36 -11.61 11.31 -6.53
N THR A 37 -11.81 10.01 -6.73
CA THR A 37 -10.82 8.97 -6.41
C THR A 37 -10.25 8.36 -7.69
N THR A 38 -8.93 8.39 -7.88
CA THR A 38 -8.30 7.87 -9.12
C THR A 38 -7.99 6.38 -9.08
N MET A 39 -7.92 5.75 -7.90
CA MET A 39 -7.57 4.34 -7.69
C MET A 39 -6.24 3.92 -8.33
N GLY A 40 -5.27 4.84 -8.40
CA GLY A 40 -3.97 4.63 -9.04
C GLY A 40 -3.94 4.89 -10.54
N TYR A 41 -5.07 5.23 -11.17
CA TYR A 41 -5.13 5.63 -12.56
C TYR A 41 -4.56 7.03 -12.79
N GLN A 42 -4.06 7.23 -14.01
CA GLN A 42 -3.63 8.55 -14.47
C GLN A 42 -4.85 9.43 -14.75
N LEU A 43 -4.82 10.64 -14.20
CA LEU A 43 -5.81 11.68 -14.47
C LEU A 43 -5.11 12.92 -15.02
N ILE A 44 -5.52 13.33 -16.23
CA ILE A 44 -5.12 14.61 -16.81
C ILE A 44 -6.38 15.47 -16.93
N ILE A 45 -6.38 16.63 -16.30
CA ILE A 45 -7.41 17.65 -16.44
C ILE A 45 -6.79 18.80 -17.23
N GLN A 46 -7.25 19.01 -18.46
CA GLN A 46 -6.82 20.11 -19.31
C GLN A 46 -8.04 20.97 -19.63
N THR A 47 -8.11 22.16 -19.06
CA THR A 47 -9.32 22.99 -19.11
C THR A 47 -8.96 24.47 -19.13
N ASP A 48 -9.91 25.36 -19.36
CA ASP A 48 -9.64 26.81 -19.30
C ASP A 48 -9.62 27.28 -17.84
N GLU A 49 -10.51 26.72 -17.01
CA GLU A 49 -10.68 27.14 -15.61
C GLU A 49 -10.94 25.96 -14.66
N ILE A 50 -10.25 25.96 -13.51
CA ILE A 50 -10.54 25.08 -12.38
C ILE A 50 -11.12 25.89 -11.22
N ILE A 51 -12.29 25.51 -10.71
CA ILE A 51 -12.96 26.17 -9.59
C ILE A 51 -13.13 25.17 -8.46
N ALA A 52 -12.49 25.42 -7.31
CA ALA A 52 -12.53 24.50 -6.18
C ALA A 52 -13.10 25.15 -4.91
N GLN A 53 -14.05 24.49 -4.26
CA GLN A 53 -14.73 25.00 -3.05
C GLN A 53 -14.47 24.10 -1.83
N GLY A 54 -13.27 23.53 -1.75
CA GLY A 54 -12.87 22.56 -0.73
C GLY A 54 -13.18 21.11 -1.10
N GLY A 55 -13.39 20.81 -2.39
CA GLY A 55 -13.48 19.44 -2.87
C GLY A 55 -12.17 18.67 -2.69
N LYS A 56 -12.26 17.34 -2.72
CA LYS A 56 -11.12 16.43 -2.52
C LYS A 56 -10.81 15.64 -3.78
N LEU A 57 -9.53 15.55 -4.09
CA LEU A 57 -8.97 14.68 -5.11
C LEU A 57 -8.01 13.71 -4.43
N GLN A 58 -8.23 12.41 -4.56
CA GLN A 58 -7.41 11.41 -3.88
C GLN A 58 -7.06 10.25 -4.82
N THR A 59 -5.94 9.58 -4.57
CA THR A 59 -5.57 8.38 -5.33
C THR A 59 -6.23 7.13 -4.76
N PHE A 60 -6.02 6.85 -3.47
CA PHE A 60 -6.72 5.77 -2.76
C PHE A 60 -7.45 6.32 -1.53
N PRO A 61 -8.57 5.72 -1.12
CA PRO A 61 -9.14 5.96 0.19
C PRO A 61 -8.16 5.57 1.31
N PRO A 62 -8.27 6.18 2.51
CA PRO A 62 -7.43 5.81 3.65
C PRO A 62 -7.61 4.32 3.99
N GLY A 63 -6.50 3.64 4.26
CA GLY A 63 -6.49 2.20 4.62
C GLY A 63 -6.67 1.23 3.45
N SER A 64 -6.70 1.71 2.20
CA SER A 64 -6.80 0.82 1.03
C SER A 64 -5.66 -0.20 1.01
N THR A 65 -6.02 -1.49 0.97
CA THR A 65 -5.09 -2.62 1.04
C THR A 65 -5.24 -3.50 -0.19
N SER A 66 -4.13 -4.02 -0.71
CA SER A 66 -4.07 -4.99 -1.81
C SER A 66 -4.06 -6.41 -1.25
N GLY A 67 -4.49 -7.40 -2.02
CA GLY A 67 -4.26 -8.82 -1.69
C GLY A 67 -2.83 -9.29 -2.03
N THR A 68 -2.07 -8.45 -2.75
CA THR A 68 -0.72 -8.69 -3.24
C THR A 68 0.10 -7.40 -3.05
N ASN A 69 1.09 -7.13 -3.90
CA ASN A 69 1.80 -5.85 -3.89
C ASN A 69 0.80 -4.68 -4.01
N GLY A 70 1.05 -3.63 -3.24
CA GLY A 70 0.33 -2.38 -3.29
C GLY A 70 0.54 -1.68 -4.63
N ARG A 71 -0.52 -1.09 -5.16
CA ARG A 71 -0.44 -0.25 -6.37
C ARG A 71 0.08 1.14 -6.03
N SER A 72 0.88 1.69 -6.95
CA SER A 72 1.26 3.10 -6.93
C SER A 72 0.02 4.00 -6.99
N GLY A 73 0.10 5.17 -6.35
CA GLY A 73 -0.92 6.21 -6.42
C GLY A 73 -1.14 6.79 -7.83
N GLY A 74 -0.27 6.49 -8.79
CA GLY A 74 -0.40 6.99 -10.17
C GLY A 74 -0.03 8.46 -10.28
N SER A 75 -0.60 9.15 -11.27
CA SER A 75 -0.29 10.56 -11.54
C SER A 75 -1.54 11.39 -11.81
N ILE A 76 -1.54 12.61 -11.26
CA ILE A 76 -2.58 13.61 -11.45
C ILE A 76 -1.92 14.84 -12.05
N THR A 77 -2.43 15.29 -13.19
CA THR A 77 -1.96 16.50 -13.88
C THR A 77 -3.12 17.49 -14.03
N LEU A 78 -2.94 18.70 -13.52
CA LEU A 78 -3.88 19.81 -13.65
C LEU A 78 -3.26 20.87 -14.55
N LEU A 79 -3.83 21.05 -15.74
CA LEU A 79 -3.43 22.06 -16.71
C LEU A 79 -4.61 23.02 -16.90
N ALA A 80 -4.45 24.27 -16.48
CA ALA A 80 -5.50 25.27 -16.66
C ALA A 80 -4.96 26.64 -17.03
N ALA A 81 -5.76 27.44 -17.74
CA ALA A 81 -5.41 28.85 -17.95
C ALA A 81 -5.51 29.60 -16.62
N THR A 82 -6.63 29.44 -15.92
CA THR A 82 -6.91 30.06 -14.62
C THR A 82 -7.38 29.03 -13.60
N ALA A 83 -7.17 29.31 -12.31
CA ALA A 83 -7.72 28.47 -11.25
C ALA A 83 -7.99 29.27 -9.96
N SER A 84 -9.06 28.92 -9.24
CA SER A 84 -9.48 29.63 -8.03
C SER A 84 -10.02 28.72 -6.93
N GLY A 85 -9.95 29.23 -5.69
CA GLY A 85 -10.56 28.61 -4.51
C GLY A 85 -9.65 27.66 -3.73
N GLU A 86 -10.19 26.59 -3.14
CA GLU A 86 -9.43 25.62 -2.33
C GLU A 86 -9.66 24.19 -2.81
N LEU A 87 -8.58 23.43 -3.04
CA LEU A 87 -8.61 22.02 -3.43
C LEU A 87 -7.76 21.20 -2.44
N GLN A 88 -8.30 20.08 -1.97
CA GLN A 88 -7.56 19.10 -1.18
C GLN A 88 -7.06 17.99 -2.09
N VAL A 89 -5.78 17.67 -2.06
CA VAL A 89 -5.17 16.61 -2.86
C VAL A 89 -4.45 15.62 -1.95
N GLU A 90 -4.94 14.38 -1.91
CA GLU A 90 -4.37 13.30 -1.11
C GLU A 90 -3.78 12.21 -2.00
N LEU A 91 -2.46 12.17 -2.09
CA LEU A 91 -1.74 11.20 -2.90
C LEU A 91 -1.24 10.08 -2.00
N ARG A 92 -1.98 8.98 -2.02
CA ARG A 92 -1.69 7.76 -1.25
C ARG A 92 -1.17 6.65 -2.16
N GLY A 93 -0.22 5.85 -1.67
CA GLY A 93 0.06 4.52 -2.20
C GLY A 93 -0.86 3.48 -1.55
N GLN A 94 -1.14 2.37 -2.23
CA GLN A 94 -1.95 1.30 -1.66
C GLN A 94 -1.09 0.44 -0.71
N LYS A 95 -1.65 0.01 0.42
CA LYS A 95 -0.97 -0.94 1.31
C LYS A 95 -0.82 -2.31 0.66
N GLY A 96 0.32 -2.97 0.88
CA GLY A 96 0.54 -4.36 0.46
C GLY A 96 -0.33 -5.36 1.23
N GLY A 97 -0.59 -6.51 0.63
CA GLY A 97 -1.32 -7.63 1.22
C GLY A 97 -0.53 -8.44 2.22
N GLU A 98 -1.25 -9.25 3.00
CA GLU A 98 -0.63 -10.19 3.93
C GLU A 98 0.17 -11.27 3.16
N GLY A 99 1.33 -11.64 3.70
CA GLY A 99 2.16 -12.69 3.12
C GLY A 99 1.49 -14.07 3.18
N PRO A 100 1.91 -15.02 2.33
CA PRO A 100 1.33 -16.36 2.33
C PRO A 100 1.56 -17.09 3.66
N THR A 101 0.63 -17.96 4.07
CA THR A 101 0.85 -18.83 5.22
C THR A 101 1.85 -19.93 4.84
N ALA A 102 2.96 -20.07 5.56
CA ALA A 102 3.90 -21.17 5.34
C ALA A 102 3.42 -22.45 6.03
N PRO A 103 3.46 -23.62 5.35
CA PRO A 103 3.33 -24.90 6.03
C PRO A 103 4.54 -25.12 6.95
N CYS A 104 4.26 -25.45 8.21
CA CYS A 104 5.28 -25.81 9.19
C CYS A 104 5.83 -27.20 8.84
N ILE A 105 6.93 -27.28 8.10
CA ILE A 105 7.63 -28.55 7.85
C ILE A 105 8.65 -28.77 8.98
N ILE A 106 8.35 -29.70 9.87
CA ILE A 106 9.30 -30.21 10.85
C ILE A 106 10.06 -31.36 10.18
N ASN A 107 11.27 -31.11 9.71
CA ASN A 107 12.18 -32.19 9.32
C ASN A 107 12.75 -32.82 10.59
N ILE A 108 12.13 -33.90 11.05
CA ILE A 108 12.74 -34.79 12.04
C ILE A 108 13.69 -35.68 11.24
N ASP A 109 15.01 -35.51 11.44
CA ASP A 109 15.97 -36.48 10.91
C ASP A 109 15.70 -37.84 11.57
N PRO A 110 15.22 -38.87 10.83
CA PRO A 110 14.91 -40.18 11.40
C PRO A 110 16.17 -40.95 11.80
N ASN A 111 17.36 -40.48 11.44
CA ASN A 111 18.63 -41.09 11.81
C ASN A 111 19.28 -40.44 13.05
N PHE A 112 18.70 -39.37 13.60
CA PHE A 112 19.14 -38.76 14.84
C PHE A 112 18.78 -39.69 16.03
N GLY A 113 19.68 -40.63 16.32
CA GLY A 113 19.52 -41.67 17.35
C GLY A 113 19.87 -43.10 16.92
N ARG A 114 20.15 -43.36 15.63
CA ARG A 114 20.51 -44.71 15.14
C ARG A 114 21.98 -45.11 15.34
N HIS A 115 22.83 -44.19 15.76
CA HIS A 115 24.22 -44.45 16.11
C HIS A 115 24.54 -43.96 17.53
N GLY A 116 23.87 -44.52 18.52
CA GLY A 116 24.31 -44.46 19.92
C GLY A 116 25.11 -45.73 20.27
N PRO A 117 26.25 -45.63 20.98
CA PRO A 117 26.89 -46.80 21.59
C PRO A 117 25.95 -47.45 22.64
N PRO A 118 26.13 -48.75 22.96
CA PRO A 118 25.23 -49.52 23.84
C PRO A 118 25.17 -48.97 25.29
N PRO A 119 24.20 -49.43 26.12
CA PRO A 119 23.43 -48.57 27.00
C PRO A 119 24.18 -48.22 28.29
N PHE A 120 24.42 -46.93 28.50
CA PHE A 120 24.58 -46.37 29.84
C PHE A 120 23.30 -45.65 30.25
N ARG A 121 22.72 -46.09 31.38
CA ARG A 121 21.59 -45.43 32.05
C ARG A 121 22.02 -44.03 32.50
N THR A 122 21.77 -43.06 31.63
CA THR A 122 21.70 -41.65 31.99
C THR A 122 20.45 -41.12 31.31
N VAL A 123 19.60 -40.40 32.05
CA VAL A 123 18.49 -39.65 31.46
C VAL A 123 19.13 -38.54 30.62
N GLN A 124 19.46 -38.88 29.39
CA GLN A 124 19.93 -37.93 28.40
C GLN A 124 18.66 -37.26 27.89
N THR A 125 18.48 -35.98 28.24
CA THR A 125 17.55 -35.11 27.54
C THR A 125 17.94 -35.16 26.08
N VAL A 126 17.19 -35.91 25.26
CA VAL A 126 17.40 -35.97 23.82
C VAL A 126 17.10 -34.57 23.30
N ARG A 127 18.14 -33.74 23.16
CA ARG A 127 18.06 -32.47 22.46
C ARG A 127 17.96 -32.82 20.98
N THR A 128 16.73 -32.99 20.50
CA THR A 128 16.44 -32.91 19.07
C THR A 128 16.79 -31.50 18.62
N ASN A 129 17.90 -31.35 17.89
CA ASN A 129 18.17 -30.12 17.14
C ASN A 129 17.11 -30.03 16.03
N MET A 130 15.99 -29.37 16.32
CA MET A 130 15.03 -28.98 15.30
C MET A 130 15.64 -27.82 14.51
N THR A 131 16.23 -28.10 13.35
CA THR A 131 16.55 -27.03 12.38
C THR A 131 15.25 -26.54 11.77
N LEU A 132 14.79 -25.38 12.24
CA LEU A 132 13.67 -24.66 11.65
C LEU A 132 14.17 -23.99 10.36
N ASN A 133 14.18 -24.73 9.25
CA ASN A 133 14.49 -24.20 7.92
C ASN A 133 13.29 -23.41 7.37
N GLN A 134 12.76 -22.47 8.15
CA GLN A 134 11.64 -21.63 7.73
C GLN A 134 12.17 -20.32 7.17
N VAL A 135 12.04 -20.16 5.86
CA VAL A 135 12.12 -18.83 5.25
C VAL A 135 10.85 -18.09 5.69
N PRO A 136 10.96 -16.99 6.43
CA PRO A 136 9.81 -16.22 6.84
C PRO A 136 9.05 -15.71 5.61
N GLN A 137 7.73 -15.88 5.63
CA GLN A 137 6.87 -15.41 4.54
C GLN A 137 6.70 -13.90 4.68
N VAL A 138 7.52 -13.16 3.96
CA VAL A 138 7.43 -11.70 3.86
C VAL A 138 6.06 -11.28 3.33
N GLY A 139 5.51 -10.22 3.91
CA GLY A 139 4.31 -9.60 3.39
C GLY A 139 4.58 -8.89 2.07
N PHE A 140 3.53 -8.55 1.34
CA PHE A 140 3.68 -7.91 0.04
C PHE A 140 4.08 -6.44 0.20
N ASP A 141 4.79 -5.92 -0.80
CA ASP A 141 5.30 -4.55 -0.79
C ASP A 141 4.17 -3.52 -0.81
N GLY A 142 4.37 -2.37 -0.19
CA GLY A 142 3.49 -1.21 -0.33
C GLY A 142 3.69 -0.50 -1.66
N GLY A 143 2.66 0.17 -2.17
CA GLY A 143 2.75 0.95 -3.40
C GLY A 143 3.33 2.35 -3.17
N ASP A 144 3.95 2.90 -4.20
CA ASP A 144 4.51 4.26 -4.14
C ASP A 144 3.43 5.33 -3.98
N THR A 145 3.82 6.47 -3.40
CA THR A 145 3.01 7.69 -3.38
C THR A 145 2.68 8.14 -4.80
N GLY A 146 1.49 8.73 -4.98
CA GLY A 146 1.12 9.36 -6.25
C GLY A 146 1.91 10.64 -6.56
N GLN A 147 1.84 11.08 -7.81
CA GLN A 147 2.47 12.31 -8.29
C GLN A 147 1.41 13.36 -8.63
N LEU A 148 1.71 14.63 -8.33
CA LEU A 148 0.89 15.78 -8.69
C LEU A 148 1.71 16.74 -9.54
N SER A 149 1.20 17.07 -10.73
CA SER A 149 1.72 18.14 -11.59
C SER A 149 0.64 19.19 -11.77
N VAL A 150 1.01 20.46 -11.61
CA VAL A 150 0.09 21.61 -11.74
C VAL A 150 0.76 22.65 -12.61
N GLU A 151 0.12 22.99 -13.73
CA GLU A 151 0.53 24.07 -14.62
C GLU A 151 -0.63 25.06 -14.76
N LEU A 152 -0.42 26.28 -14.30
CA LEU A 152 -1.37 27.39 -14.40
C LEU A 152 -0.73 28.50 -15.25
N ARG A 153 -1.42 28.95 -16.30
CA ARG A 153 -0.82 29.86 -17.30
C ARG A 153 -1.05 31.35 -17.03
N GLN A 154 -2.06 31.69 -16.27
CA GLN A 154 -2.45 33.08 -15.95
C GLN A 154 -2.62 33.27 -14.45
N GLU A 155 -3.14 34.43 -14.02
CA GLU A 155 -3.41 34.70 -12.61
C GLU A 155 -4.30 33.63 -11.99
N HIS A 156 -3.96 33.22 -10.78
CA HIS A 156 -4.67 32.19 -10.05
C HIS A 156 -4.76 32.53 -8.56
N SER A 157 -5.88 32.15 -7.94
CA SER A 157 -6.11 32.23 -6.51
C SER A 157 -6.35 30.85 -5.87
N LEU A 158 -6.09 29.78 -6.63
CA LEU A 158 -6.21 28.41 -6.16
C LEU A 158 -5.20 28.11 -5.05
N LYS A 159 -5.71 27.61 -3.93
CA LYS A 159 -4.94 27.05 -2.82
C LYS A 159 -5.06 25.52 -2.86
N ILE A 160 -3.93 24.84 -2.99
CA ILE A 160 -3.89 23.38 -2.99
C ILE A 160 -3.31 22.92 -1.65
N LYS A 161 -4.09 22.17 -0.88
CA LYS A 161 -3.62 21.48 0.33
C LYS A 161 -3.25 20.06 -0.05
N THR A 162 -1.96 19.74 0.01
CA THR A 162 -1.45 18.42 -0.39
C THR A 162 -1.11 17.56 0.82
N ALA A 163 -1.38 16.26 0.71
CA ALA A 163 -0.89 15.23 1.62
C ALA A 163 -0.35 14.06 0.80
N PHE A 164 0.82 13.56 1.20
CA PHE A 164 1.54 12.50 0.51
C PHE A 164 1.80 11.37 1.50
N GLU A 165 1.25 10.19 1.22
CA GLU A 165 1.40 9.02 2.08
C GLU A 165 1.75 7.80 1.23
N PRO A 166 2.98 7.28 1.27
CA PRO A 166 3.30 6.04 0.58
C PRO A 166 2.54 4.85 1.19
N GLY A 167 2.33 3.81 0.40
CA GLY A 167 1.75 2.55 0.84
C GLY A 167 2.68 1.83 1.80
N THR A 168 2.14 1.31 2.89
CA THR A 168 2.91 0.47 3.83
C THR A 168 2.97 -0.98 3.33
N GLY A 169 4.02 -1.71 3.69
CA GLY A 169 4.09 -3.14 3.44
C GLY A 169 3.01 -3.90 4.21
N GLY A 170 2.51 -4.98 3.62
CA GLY A 170 1.54 -5.87 4.28
C GLY A 170 2.20 -6.77 5.31
N ILE A 171 1.42 -7.27 6.27
CA ILE A 171 1.94 -8.07 7.38
C ILE A 171 2.50 -9.41 6.84
N GLY A 172 3.67 -9.84 7.32
CA GLY A 172 4.19 -11.18 7.04
C GLY A 172 3.18 -12.30 7.38
N GLY A 173 3.21 -13.37 6.60
CA GLY A 173 2.27 -14.48 6.74
C GLY A 173 2.39 -15.19 8.09
N LEU A 174 1.28 -15.75 8.57
CA LEU A 174 1.30 -16.60 9.77
C LEU A 174 2.10 -17.88 9.50
N LEU A 175 2.89 -18.30 10.47
CA LEU A 175 3.33 -19.70 10.52
C LEU A 175 2.10 -20.55 10.86
N ALA A 176 1.85 -21.60 10.08
CA ALA A 176 0.70 -22.48 10.30
C ALA A 176 0.62 -22.96 11.76
N GLU A 177 -0.60 -23.02 12.30
CA GLU A 177 -0.98 -23.30 13.69
C GLU A 177 -0.25 -24.51 14.34
N ALA A 178 0.23 -25.45 13.52
CA ALA A 178 1.05 -26.60 13.90
C ALA A 178 2.34 -26.24 14.64
N CYS A 179 2.88 -25.03 14.47
CA CYS A 179 4.14 -24.63 15.08
C CYS A 179 4.01 -24.06 16.52
N LYS A 180 2.80 -23.87 17.08
CA LYS A 180 2.57 -23.34 18.46
C LYS A 180 3.48 -22.16 18.89
N ILE A 181 3.93 -21.33 17.95
CA ILE A 181 4.77 -20.16 18.28
C ILE A 181 3.82 -19.04 18.75
N PRO A 182 4.07 -18.39 19.89
CA PRO A 182 3.22 -17.32 20.38
C PRO A 182 3.05 -16.19 19.34
N ARG A 183 1.84 -15.62 19.25
CA ARG A 183 1.49 -14.51 18.32
C ARG A 183 2.41 -13.28 18.37
N SER A 184 3.29 -13.19 19.36
CA SER A 184 4.28 -12.13 19.56
C SER A 184 5.49 -12.20 18.61
N ALA A 185 5.57 -13.19 17.71
CA ALA A 185 6.66 -13.34 16.73
C ALA A 185 6.30 -12.79 15.33
N ARG A 186 5.51 -11.71 15.25
CA ARG A 186 5.34 -10.97 13.99
C ARG A 186 6.47 -9.95 13.89
N GLY A 187 7.12 -9.90 12.74
CA GLY A 187 8.09 -8.84 12.45
C GLY A 187 7.44 -7.45 12.45
N PRO A 188 8.19 -6.38 12.77
CA PRO A 188 7.67 -5.02 12.68
C PRO A 188 7.28 -4.69 11.23
N VAL A 189 6.30 -3.79 11.08
CA VAL A 189 5.84 -3.33 9.76
C VAL A 189 6.99 -2.52 9.13
N GLY A 190 7.51 -2.99 8.00
CA GLY A 190 8.56 -2.31 7.25
C GLY A 190 8.15 -0.93 6.77
N SER A 191 9.14 -0.06 6.53
CA SER A 191 8.91 1.28 6.02
C SER A 191 8.26 1.23 4.62
N PRO A 192 7.66 2.32 4.15
CA PRO A 192 7.08 2.34 2.81
C PRO A 192 8.13 2.04 1.74
N GLY A 193 7.85 1.07 0.85
CA GLY A 193 8.79 0.57 -0.15
C GLY A 193 9.83 -0.46 0.34
N GLU A 194 9.83 -0.80 1.64
CA GLU A 194 10.72 -1.83 2.21
C GLU A 194 9.98 -3.17 2.40
N LYS A 195 10.72 -4.27 2.16
CA LYS A 195 10.29 -5.61 2.57
C LYS A 195 10.25 -5.66 4.09
N GLN A 196 9.23 -6.31 4.66
CA GLN A 196 9.15 -6.46 6.11
C GLN A 196 10.29 -7.32 6.64
N THR A 197 10.93 -6.87 7.73
CA THR A 197 11.84 -7.69 8.53
C THR A 197 11.08 -8.85 9.14
N SER A 198 11.71 -10.00 9.15
CA SER A 198 11.15 -11.23 9.65
C SER A 198 11.81 -11.64 10.95
N CYS A 199 11.01 -11.92 11.97
CA CYS A 199 11.53 -12.41 13.24
C CYS A 199 11.48 -13.93 13.29
N LEU A 200 12.65 -14.56 13.38
CA LEU A 200 12.79 -15.95 13.77
C LEU A 200 12.85 -16.01 15.30
N ARG A 201 11.99 -16.84 15.90
CA ARG A 201 12.10 -17.19 17.31
C ARG A 201 12.74 -18.57 17.40
N ASP A 202 13.99 -18.62 17.84
CA ASP A 202 14.66 -19.87 18.15
C ASP A 202 14.54 -20.18 19.66
N ILE A 203 15.17 -21.28 20.08
CA ILE A 203 15.22 -21.70 21.49
C ILE A 203 16.11 -20.78 22.37
N HIS A 204 16.77 -19.78 21.76
CA HIS A 204 17.67 -18.83 22.43
C HIS A 204 17.10 -17.40 22.49
N GLY A 205 16.04 -17.08 21.76
CA GLY A 205 15.41 -15.76 21.79
C GLY A 205 14.60 -15.45 20.54
N VAL A 206 14.25 -14.17 20.38
CA VAL A 206 13.69 -13.63 19.14
C VAL A 206 14.81 -12.87 18.43
N THR A 207 15.18 -13.31 17.23
CA THR A 207 16.11 -12.64 16.32
C THR A 207 15.33 -12.14 15.12
N CYS A 208 15.41 -10.83 14.84
CA CYS A 208 14.77 -10.21 13.68
C CYS A 208 15.85 -9.79 12.68
N GLU A 209 15.70 -10.23 11.42
CA GLU A 209 16.50 -9.79 10.27
C GLU A 209 15.64 -8.97 9.31
#